data_AF-A0A962GQN5-F1
#
_entry.id   AF-A0A962GQN5-F1
#
_cell.length_a   1.000
_cell.length_b   1.000
_cell.length_c   1.000
_cell.angle_alpha   90.00
_cell.angle_beta   90.00
_cell.angle_gamma   90.00
#
_symmetry.space_group_name_H-M   'P 1'
#
loop_
_entity.id
_entity.type
_entity.pdbx_description
1 polymer ?
#
loop_
_entity_poly.entity_id
_entity_poly.type
_entity_poly.pdbx_seq_one_letter_code
_entity_poly.pdbx_strand_id
1 'polypeptide(L)'
;MAWDVVQINCDAIVDERSFHEEFAQAFGFPDQYDYTTVSWLKLLSQLDNAEKRLTAVYCEPNEVITIELLNVAAFAARCPEQMTLCIEGVAYINWARIEQDLKPVLALAFYGQQYYDLSDF
;
A
#
# COMPACT_ATOMS: atom_id res chain seq x y z
N MET A 1 -3.84 1.10 -18.19
CA MET A 1 -3.94 -0.24 -17.60
C MET A 1 -4.46 -0.03 -16.20
N ALA A 2 -5.54 -0.69 -15.80
CA ALA A 2 -5.96 -0.70 -14.41
C ALA A 2 -4.93 -1.57 -13.64
N TRP A 3 -4.33 -1.01 -12.59
CA TRP A 3 -3.42 -1.77 -11.74
C TRP A 3 -4.27 -2.40 -10.64
N ASP A 4 -4.65 -3.66 -10.84
CA ASP A 4 -5.36 -4.42 -9.82
C ASP A 4 -4.41 -4.79 -8.66
N VAL A 5 -3.10 -4.81 -8.94
CA VAL A 5 -2.02 -5.11 -8.00
C VAL A 5 -0.86 -4.12 -8.16
N VAL A 6 -0.39 -3.56 -7.05
CA VAL A 6 0.85 -2.78 -6.94
C VAL A 6 1.84 -3.56 -6.10
N GLN A 7 3.00 -3.84 -6.68
CA GLN A 7 4.06 -4.56 -5.98
C GLN A 7 4.97 -3.60 -5.24
N ILE A 8 5.28 -3.95 -3.99
CA ILE A 8 6.24 -3.26 -3.13
C ILE A 8 7.43 -4.20 -2.95
N ASN A 9 8.61 -3.77 -3.39
CA ASN A 9 9.84 -4.51 -3.16
C ASN A 9 10.30 -4.31 -1.72
N CYS A 10 9.88 -5.19 -0.81
CA CYS A 10 10.19 -4.97 0.60
C CYS A 10 11.68 -5.15 0.93
N ASP A 11 12.52 -5.72 0.05
CA ASP A 11 13.98 -5.75 0.24
C ASP A 11 14.62 -4.36 0.16
N ALA A 12 14.00 -3.42 -0.56
CA ALA A 12 14.45 -2.03 -0.61
C ALA A 12 14.18 -1.27 0.71
N ILE A 13 13.27 -1.79 1.54
CA ILE A 13 12.85 -1.14 2.79
C ILE A 13 13.76 -1.59 3.93
N VAL A 14 14.59 -0.66 4.41
CA VAL A 14 15.56 -0.86 5.50
C VAL A 14 15.34 0.06 6.70
N ASP A 15 14.49 1.09 6.53
CA ASP A 15 14.09 2.09 7.53
C ASP A 15 12.80 2.82 7.09
N GLU A 16 12.36 3.79 7.89
CA GLU A 16 11.17 4.62 7.59
C GLU A 16 11.31 5.40 6.28
N ARG A 17 12.51 5.90 5.98
CA ARG A 17 12.76 6.71 4.79
C ARG A 17 12.60 5.88 3.52
N SER A 18 13.24 4.72 3.47
CA SER A 18 13.17 3.77 2.36
C SER A 18 11.78 3.15 2.21
N PHE A 19 11.01 3.00 3.30
CA PHE A 19 9.60 2.64 3.22
C PHE A 19 8.81 3.67 2.39
N HIS A 20 8.95 4.95 2.73
CA HIS A 20 8.26 6.01 2.02
C HIS A 20 8.75 6.16 0.57
N GLU A 21 10.03 5.97 0.29
CA GLU A 21 10.60 6.00 -1.06
C GLU A 21 10.05 4.87 -1.94
N GLU A 22 9.98 3.64 -1.43
CA GLU A 22 9.46 2.49 -2.18
C GLU A 22 7.97 2.69 -2.52
N PHE A 23 7.15 3.17 -1.57
CA PHE A 23 5.75 3.48 -1.84
C PHE A 23 5.60 4.64 -2.82
N ALA A 24 6.40 5.70 -2.69
CA ALA A 24 6.35 6.83 -3.60
C ALA A 24 6.70 6.42 -5.03
N GLN A 25 7.71 5.55 -5.19
CA GLN A 25 8.09 5.01 -6.49
C GLN A 25 7.00 4.10 -7.07
N ALA A 26 6.49 3.14 -6.28
CA ALA A 26 5.54 2.14 -6.75
C ALA A 26 4.17 2.74 -7.13
N PHE A 27 3.69 3.71 -6.37
CA PHE A 27 2.41 4.38 -6.63
C PHE A 27 2.52 5.62 -7.52
N GLY A 28 3.74 6.10 -7.76
CA GLY A 28 3.99 7.38 -8.43
C GLY A 28 3.40 8.54 -7.65
N PHE A 29 3.84 8.73 -6.40
CA PHE A 29 3.46 9.87 -5.58
C PHE A 29 4.04 11.18 -6.16
N PRO A 30 3.45 12.35 -5.83
CA PRO A 30 3.94 13.64 -6.32
C PRO A 30 5.35 13.97 -5.81
N ASP A 31 6.09 14.79 -6.57
CA ASP A 31 7.43 15.26 -6.19
C ASP A 31 7.47 16.00 -4.84
N GLN A 32 6.34 16.59 -4.41
CA GLN A 32 6.21 17.30 -3.14
C GLN A 32 5.89 16.38 -1.96
N TYR A 33 5.92 15.06 -2.15
CA TYR A 33 5.72 14.11 -1.07
C TYR A 33 6.75 14.31 0.04
N ASP A 34 6.28 14.45 1.28
CA ASP A 34 7.10 14.85 2.44
C ASP A 34 7.60 13.66 3.28
N TYR A 35 7.37 12.43 2.82
CA TYR A 35 7.80 11.20 3.48
C TYR A 35 7.27 11.07 4.92
N THR A 36 6.03 11.52 5.14
CA THR A 36 5.33 11.33 6.40
C THR A 36 4.21 10.31 6.27
N THR A 37 3.90 9.63 7.37
CA THR A 37 2.72 8.77 7.49
C THR A 37 1.42 9.49 7.17
N VAL A 38 1.27 10.77 7.54
CA VAL A 38 0.07 11.55 7.26
C VAL A 38 -0.14 11.73 5.75
N SER A 39 0.92 12.13 5.03
CA SER A 39 0.86 12.26 3.58
C SER A 39 0.67 10.90 2.90
N TRP A 40 1.30 9.84 3.40
CA TRP A 40 1.13 8.48 2.91
C TRP A 40 -0.35 8.03 2.98
N LEU A 41 -0.97 8.15 4.16
CA LEU A 41 -2.37 7.80 4.37
C LEU A 41 -3.30 8.61 3.45
N LYS A 42 -3.04 9.91 3.34
CA LYS A 42 -3.84 10.81 2.50
C LYS A 42 -3.80 10.38 1.04
N LEU A 43 -2.62 10.13 0.48
CA LEU A 43 -2.47 9.74 -0.93
C LEU A 43 -3.17 8.41 -1.20
N LEU A 44 -2.92 7.39 -0.38
CA LEU A 44 -3.51 6.07 -0.55
C LEU A 44 -5.02 6.02 -0.29
N SER A 45 -5.57 6.92 0.52
CA SER A 45 -7.03 7.01 0.74
C SER A 45 -7.83 7.48 -0.47
N GLN A 46 -7.18 8.06 -1.48
CA GLN A 46 -7.81 8.73 -2.64
C GLN A 46 -7.59 7.99 -3.97
N LEU A 47 -7.19 6.71 -3.93
CA LEU A 47 -6.84 5.94 -5.14
C LEU A 47 -8.00 5.74 -6.12
N ASP A 48 -9.24 5.80 -5.66
CA ASP A 48 -10.46 5.69 -6.47
C ASP A 48 -11.06 7.07 -6.84
N ASN A 49 -10.37 8.16 -6.52
CA ASN A 49 -10.81 9.52 -6.82
C ASN A 49 -10.31 9.97 -8.20
N ALA A 50 -11.12 9.71 -9.23
CA ALA A 50 -10.82 10.01 -10.62
C ALA A 50 -10.62 11.51 -10.92
N GLU A 51 -11.11 12.43 -10.07
CA GLU A 51 -11.00 13.88 -10.26
C GLU A 51 -9.69 14.46 -9.73
N LYS A 52 -9.20 13.95 -8.59
CA LYS A 52 -7.97 14.47 -7.96
C LYS A 52 -6.70 13.86 -8.50
N ARG A 53 -6.70 12.55 -8.82
CA ARG A 53 -5.56 11.75 -9.32
C ARG A 53 -4.22 12.17 -8.72
N LEU A 54 -4.09 12.00 -7.41
CA LEU A 54 -2.92 12.44 -6.65
C LEU A 54 -1.69 11.53 -6.83
N THR A 55 -1.87 10.37 -7.46
CA THR A 55 -0.88 9.32 -7.67
C THR A 55 -0.96 8.85 -9.12
N ALA A 56 0.14 8.33 -9.68
CA ALA A 56 0.13 7.75 -11.03
C ALA A 56 -0.74 6.47 -11.09
N VAL A 57 -0.75 5.70 -10.00
CA VAL A 57 -1.64 4.55 -9.81
C VAL A 57 -2.98 5.01 -9.28
N TYR A 58 -4.07 4.57 -9.90
CA TYR A 58 -5.44 4.81 -9.46
C TYR A 58 -6.35 3.68 -9.95
N CYS A 59 -7.51 3.53 -9.33
CA CYS A 59 -8.57 2.61 -9.73
C CYS A 59 -9.87 3.38 -10.04
N GLU A 60 -10.84 2.68 -10.64
CA GLU A 60 -12.17 3.25 -10.85
C GLU A 60 -12.90 3.41 -9.50
N PRO A 61 -13.91 4.31 -9.41
CA PRO A 61 -14.68 4.49 -8.19
C PRO A 61 -15.23 3.16 -7.66
N ASN A 62 -15.02 2.90 -6.37
CA ASN A 62 -15.44 1.66 -5.68
C ASN A 62 -14.68 0.37 -6.05
N GLU A 63 -13.58 0.46 -6.80
CA GLU A 63 -12.65 -0.65 -7.03
C GLU A 63 -11.55 -0.68 -5.96
N VAL A 64 -10.89 -1.83 -5.83
CA VAL A 64 -9.85 -2.06 -4.82
C VAL A 64 -8.51 -2.28 -5.50
N ILE A 65 -7.46 -1.66 -4.97
CA ILE A 65 -6.07 -1.94 -5.34
C ILE A 65 -5.47 -2.88 -4.31
N THR A 66 -4.84 -3.95 -4.76
CA THR A 66 -4.08 -4.84 -3.88
C THR A 66 -2.63 -4.38 -3.80
N ILE A 67 -2.13 -4.13 -2.59
CA ILE A 67 -0.70 -3.95 -2.34
C ILE A 67 -0.11 -5.33 -2.09
N GLU A 68 0.74 -5.80 -3.01
CA GLU A 68 1.49 -7.03 -2.85
C GLU A 68 2.88 -6.73 -2.24
N LEU A 69 3.11 -7.20 -1.03
CA LEU A 69 4.39 -7.08 -0.33
C LEU A 69 5.29 -8.26 -0.70
N LEU A 70 6.33 -8.00 -1.49
CA LEU A 70 7.31 -9.00 -1.90
C LEU A 70 8.38 -9.20 -0.81
N ASN A 71 8.76 -10.45 -0.52
CA ASN A 71 9.73 -10.79 0.54
C ASN A 71 9.33 -10.26 1.93
N VAL A 72 8.02 -10.28 2.20
CA VAL A 72 7.43 -9.67 3.40
C VAL A 72 7.95 -10.25 4.71
N ALA A 73 8.37 -11.52 4.74
CA ALA A 73 8.91 -12.15 5.94
C ALA A 73 10.23 -11.50 6.39
N ALA A 74 11.13 -11.23 5.45
CA ALA A 74 12.39 -10.53 5.74
C ALA A 74 12.14 -9.08 6.14
N PHE A 75 11.18 -8.42 5.49
CA PHE A 75 10.76 -7.07 5.83
C PHE A 75 10.17 -6.96 7.24
N ALA A 76 9.24 -7.84 7.61
CA ALA A 76 8.64 -7.86 8.93
C ALA A 76 9.67 -8.07 10.05
N ALA A 77 10.71 -8.87 9.79
CA ALA A 77 11.82 -9.07 10.72
C ALA A 77 12.76 -7.86 10.80
N ARG A 78 13.02 -7.19 9.67
CA ARG A 78 13.97 -6.07 9.57
C ARG A 78 13.38 -4.74 10.04
N CYS A 79 12.13 -4.47 9.68
CA CYS A 79 11.42 -3.20 9.87
C CYS A 79 10.03 -3.44 10.47
N PRO A 80 9.93 -3.98 11.70
CA PRO A 80 8.65 -4.37 12.30
C PRO A 80 7.68 -3.18 12.48
N GLU A 81 8.21 -1.98 12.76
CA GLU A 81 7.39 -0.77 12.89
C GLU A 81 6.74 -0.37 11.56
N GLN A 82 7.50 -0.43 10.46
CA GLN A 82 6.99 -0.13 9.11
C GLN A 82 6.02 -1.23 8.62
N MET A 83 6.24 -2.49 9.01
CA MET A 83 5.29 -3.57 8.73
C MET A 83 3.96 -3.33 9.46
N THR A 84 4.00 -2.98 10.74
CA THR A 84 2.80 -2.57 11.51
C THR A 84 2.13 -1.37 10.88
N LEU A 85 2.90 -0.34 10.50
CA LEU A 85 2.38 0.84 9.80
C LEU A 85 1.66 0.47 8.50
N CYS A 86 2.19 -0.49 7.73
CA CYS A 86 1.55 -0.94 6.50
C CYS A 86 0.19 -1.62 6.78
N ILE A 87 0.15 -2.57 7.72
CA ILE A 87 -1.08 -3.29 8.09
C ILE A 87 -2.12 -2.34 8.68
N GLU A 88 -1.74 -1.63 9.73
CA GLU A 88 -2.65 -0.75 10.48
C GLU A 88 -3.04 0.46 9.64
N GLY A 89 -2.14 0.98 8.80
CA GLY A 89 -2.41 2.09 7.90
C GLY A 89 -3.45 1.73 6.84
N VAL A 90 -3.33 0.57 6.19
CA VAL A 90 -4.34 0.07 5.24
C VAL A 90 -5.68 -0.16 5.95
N ALA A 91 -5.66 -0.78 7.14
CA ALA A 91 -6.86 -0.99 7.93
C ALA A 91 -7.53 0.34 8.32
N TYR A 92 -6.75 1.34 8.74
CA TYR A 92 -7.21 2.67 9.10
C TYR A 92 -7.83 3.40 7.92
N ILE A 93 -7.20 3.38 6.74
CA ILE A 93 -7.76 3.98 5.51
C ILE A 93 -9.13 3.38 5.22
N ASN A 94 -9.23 2.05 5.24
CA ASN A 94 -10.48 1.37 4.93
C ASN A 94 -11.56 1.67 5.98
N TRP A 95 -11.23 1.63 7.27
CA TRP A 95 -12.17 2.01 8.34
C TRP A 95 -12.64 3.46 8.19
N ALA A 96 -11.73 4.42 7.99
CA ALA A 96 -12.07 5.83 7.85
C ALA A 96 -12.97 6.10 6.65
N ARG A 97 -12.86 5.31 5.58
CA ARG A 97 -13.75 5.34 4.41
C ARG A 97 -15.13 4.78 4.75
N ILE A 98 -15.19 3.66 5.47
CA ILE A 98 -16.46 3.06 5.92
C ILE A 98 -17.24 4.03 6.82
N GLU A 99 -16.58 4.76 7.72
CA GLU A 99 -17.22 5.80 8.56
C GLU A 99 -17.82 6.97 7.73
N GLN A 100 -17.44 7.09 6.47
CA GLN A 100 -17.94 8.09 5.51
C GLN A 100 -18.87 7.47 4.45
N ASP A 101 -19.40 6.26 4.70
CA ASP A 101 -20.24 5.50 3.77
C ASP A 101 -19.57 5.20 2.40
N LEU A 102 -18.23 5.18 2.37
CA LEU A 102 -17.44 4.81 1.19
C LEU A 102 -16.98 3.35 1.27
N LYS A 103 -16.77 2.71 0.11
CA LYS A 103 -16.19 1.36 0.07
C LYS A 103 -14.70 1.38 0.41
N PRO A 104 -14.16 0.29 1.00
CA PRO A 104 -12.72 0.04 1.07
C PRO A 104 -12.05 0.18 -0.30
N VAL A 105 -10.79 0.59 -0.33
CA VAL A 105 -10.04 0.86 -1.57
C VAL A 105 -8.71 0.11 -1.64
N LEU A 106 -8.29 -0.51 -0.53
CA LEU A 106 -7.02 -1.22 -0.44
C LEU A 106 -7.19 -2.63 0.11
N ALA A 107 -6.41 -3.55 -0.45
CA ALA A 107 -6.17 -4.89 0.09
C ALA A 107 -4.66 -5.11 0.26
N LEU A 108 -4.29 -6.08 1.10
CA LEU A 108 -2.91 -6.55 1.24
C LEU A 108 -2.78 -7.99 0.74
N ALA A 109 -1.73 -8.26 -0.01
CA ALA A 109 -1.28 -9.59 -0.36
C ALA A 109 0.18 -9.77 0.06
N PHE A 110 0.51 -10.93 0.64
CA PHE A 110 1.82 -11.22 1.19
C PHE A 110 2.50 -12.29 0.35
N TYR A 111 3.57 -11.93 -0.35
CA TYR A 111 4.35 -12.85 -1.17
C TYR A 111 5.65 -13.25 -0.48
N GLY A 112 5.99 -14.54 -0.56
CA GLY A 112 7.20 -15.10 0.07
C GLY A 112 7.04 -15.50 1.53
N GLN A 113 5.82 -15.53 2.07
CA GLN A 113 5.50 -16.24 3.30
C GLN A 113 5.56 -17.75 3.02
N GLN A 114 6.50 -18.50 3.61
CA GLN A 114 6.62 -19.96 3.45
C GLN A 114 5.46 -20.76 4.09
N TYR A 115 4.30 -20.15 4.35
CA TYR A 115 3.22 -20.83 5.07
C TYR A 115 2.42 -21.81 4.22
N TYR A 116 2.41 -21.69 2.89
CA TYR A 116 1.62 -22.55 2.01
C TYR A 116 2.37 -22.87 0.71
N ASP A 117 2.35 -24.15 0.30
CA ASP A 117 2.77 -24.57 -1.03
C ASP A 117 1.68 -24.14 -2.03
N LEU A 118 2.04 -23.33 -3.02
CA LEU A 118 1.09 -22.85 -4.02
C LEU A 118 0.62 -23.96 -4.97
N SER A 119 1.24 -25.16 -4.94
CA SER A 119 0.71 -26.34 -5.64
C SER A 119 -0.61 -26.87 -5.09
N ASP A 120 -1.04 -26.39 -3.91
CA ASP A 120 -2.27 -26.81 -3.24
C ASP A 120 -3.51 -25.99 -3.65
N PHE A 121 -3.36 -25.01 -4.56
CA PHE A 121 -4.44 -24.16 -5.08
C PHE A 121 -4.82 -24.48 -6.53
#